data_AF-A0A3C1W9F3-F1
#
_entry.id   AF-A0A3C1W9F3-F1
#
_cell.length_a   1.000
_cell.length_b   1.000
_cell.length_c   1.000
_cell.angle_alpha   90.00
_cell.angle_beta   90.00
_cell.angle_gamma   90.00
#
_symmetry.space_group_name_H-M   'P 1'
#
loop_
_entity.id
_entity.type
_entity.pdbx_description
1 polymer ?
#
loop_
_entity_poly.entity_id
_entity_poly.type
_entity_poly.pdbx_seq_one_letter_code
_entity_poly.pdbx_strand_id
1 'polypeptide(L)'
;MVDCPFRRVLILVCGLATLPCTPGKAALTVAAVFGDNAVLQREAELPVWGSAPAGTEVHVEFAGQSRIATADADGKWIAQLEAMPASSEGRPLQIRSSQDRITFKNVVVGEVWLASGQSNMQFPMSACARRIKTIAATLREQPNPNIRFLRISCPDSP
;
A
#
# COMPACT_ATOMS: atom_id res chain seq x y z
N MET A 1 51.60 67.43 6.40
CA MET A 1 50.26 67.53 5.81
C MET A 1 50.17 66.53 4.67
N VAL A 2 49.76 65.30 4.97
CA VAL A 2 49.21 64.33 4.00
C VAL A 2 48.23 63.46 4.79
N ASP A 3 46.95 63.80 4.70
CA ASP A 3 45.83 63.05 5.25
C ASP A 3 45.58 61.76 4.43
N CYS A 4 45.38 60.63 5.10
CA CYS A 4 44.98 59.37 4.49
C CYS A 4 43.51 59.08 4.87
N PRO A 5 42.59 58.91 3.90
CA PRO A 5 41.16 58.80 4.21
C PRO A 5 40.77 57.41 4.71
N PHE A 6 40.00 57.41 5.80
CA PHE A 6 39.40 56.28 6.48
C PHE A 6 38.32 55.62 5.61
N ARG A 7 38.55 54.38 5.17
CA ARG A 7 37.60 53.60 4.36
C ARG A 7 36.55 52.96 5.28
N ARG A 8 35.31 53.46 5.22
CA ARG A 8 34.16 52.89 5.96
C ARG A 8 33.84 51.49 5.42
N VAL A 9 34.01 50.47 6.27
CA VAL A 9 33.57 49.10 5.99
C VAL A 9 32.12 48.98 6.46
N LEU A 10 31.20 48.81 5.51
CA LEU A 10 29.78 48.54 5.77
C LEU A 10 29.62 47.03 6.01
N ILE A 11 29.41 46.60 7.25
CA ILE A 11 29.10 45.20 7.59
C ILE A 11 27.60 44.98 7.32
N LEU A 12 27.29 44.26 6.24
CA LEU A 12 25.93 43.82 5.91
C LEU A 12 25.59 42.58 6.75
N VAL A 13 24.77 42.75 7.79
CA VAL A 13 24.21 41.63 8.57
C VAL A 13 23.11 40.98 7.73
N CYS A 14 23.43 39.85 7.11
CA CYS A 14 22.49 39.04 6.36
C CYS A 14 21.61 38.25 7.34
N GLY A 15 20.39 38.73 7.61
CA GLY A 15 19.42 38.05 8.45
C GLY A 15 19.07 36.68 7.88
N LEU A 16 19.43 35.61 8.60
CA LEU A 16 19.09 34.23 8.24
C LEU A 16 17.59 34.01 8.50
N ALA A 17 16.78 34.25 7.49
CA ALA A 17 15.35 33.97 7.53
C ALA A 17 15.13 32.45 7.62
N THR A 18 14.81 31.95 8.81
CA THR A 18 14.37 30.57 9.03
C THR A 18 12.99 30.42 8.39
N LEU A 19 12.94 29.89 7.16
CA LEU A 19 11.70 29.48 6.53
C LEU A 19 11.06 28.37 7.39
N PRO A 20 9.84 28.56 7.94
CA PRO A 20 9.14 27.48 8.59
C PRO A 20 8.84 26.41 7.54
N CYS A 21 9.48 25.25 7.68
CA CYS A 21 9.15 24.05 6.92
C CYS A 21 7.77 23.59 7.41
N THR A 22 6.71 23.90 6.67
CA THR A 22 5.41 23.29 6.90
C THR A 22 5.51 21.84 6.44
N PRO A 23 5.39 20.84 7.35
CA PRO A 23 5.30 19.45 6.92
C PRO A 23 4.08 19.34 5.99
N GLY A 24 4.31 18.91 4.75
CA GLY A 24 3.22 18.67 3.81
C GLY A 24 2.22 17.70 4.43
N LYS A 25 0.92 17.98 4.32
CA LYS A 25 -0.13 17.04 4.74
C LYS A 25 0.06 15.74 3.95
N ALA A 26 0.61 14.71 4.60
CA ALA A 26 0.64 13.37 4.03
C ALA A 26 -0.81 12.88 3.89
N ALA A 27 -1.18 12.36 2.72
CA ALA A 27 -2.51 11.79 2.52
C ALA A 27 -2.64 10.42 3.21
N LEU A 28 -3.88 9.98 3.46
CA LEU A 28 -4.12 8.60 3.88
C LEU A 28 -3.60 7.63 2.81
N THR A 29 -2.79 6.66 3.25
CA THR A 29 -2.25 5.58 2.43
C THR A 29 -2.47 4.25 3.12
N VAL A 30 -2.49 3.18 2.34
CA VAL A 30 -2.67 1.80 2.80
C VAL A 30 -1.54 0.97 2.19
N ALA A 31 -1.09 -0.07 2.89
CA ALA A 31 -0.01 -0.94 2.39
C ALA A 31 -0.35 -1.55 1.02
N ALA A 32 0.66 -1.65 0.15
CA ALA A 32 0.50 -2.08 -1.25
C ALA A 32 0.02 -3.54 -1.44
N VAL A 33 0.02 -4.33 -0.37
CA VAL A 33 -0.53 -5.70 -0.37
C VAL A 33 -2.07 -5.72 -0.43
N PHE A 34 -2.72 -4.61 -0.05
CA PHE A 34 -4.16 -4.44 -0.18
C PHE A 34 -4.50 -3.84 -1.54
N GLY A 35 -5.57 -4.33 -2.15
CA GLY A 35 -5.96 -3.94 -3.49
C GLY A 35 -7.29 -4.54 -3.91
N ASP A 36 -7.77 -4.12 -5.08
CA ASP A 36 -8.92 -4.77 -5.71
C ASP A 36 -8.62 -6.24 -5.97
N ASN A 37 -9.62 -7.09 -5.75
CA ASN A 37 -9.52 -8.54 -5.88
C ASN A 37 -8.51 -9.19 -4.90
N ALA A 38 -8.11 -8.52 -3.82
CA ALA A 38 -7.25 -9.14 -2.81
C ALA A 38 -7.90 -10.36 -2.12
N VAL A 39 -7.06 -11.24 -1.58
CA VAL A 39 -7.43 -12.35 -0.69
C VAL A 39 -6.83 -12.05 0.68
N LEU A 40 -7.68 -12.01 1.70
CA LEU A 40 -7.27 -11.86 3.09
C LEU A 40 -7.16 -13.24 3.74
N GLN A 41 -6.17 -13.44 4.62
CA GLN A 41 -5.95 -14.72 5.29
C GLN A 41 -7.12 -15.08 6.21
N ARG A 42 -7.62 -16.33 6.10
CA ARG A 42 -8.65 -16.89 6.98
C ARG A 42 -8.07 -17.34 8.33
N GLU A 43 -8.94 -17.43 9.33
CA GLU A 43 -8.66 -18.06 10.64
C GLU A 43 -7.46 -17.47 11.39
N ALA A 44 -7.08 -16.24 11.06
CA ALA A 44 -6.03 -15.49 11.72
C ALA A 44 -6.48 -14.04 11.91
N GLU A 45 -5.98 -13.39 12.97
CA GLU A 45 -6.16 -11.95 13.10
C GLU A 45 -5.49 -11.23 11.93
N LEU A 46 -6.20 -10.24 11.38
CA LEU A 46 -5.78 -9.57 10.17
C LEU A 46 -5.46 -8.10 10.46
N PRO A 47 -4.17 -7.73 10.51
CA PRO A 47 -3.81 -6.33 10.59
C PRO A 47 -4.10 -5.66 9.24
N VAL A 48 -4.76 -4.51 9.26
CA VAL A 48 -4.84 -3.59 8.13
C VAL A 48 -4.05 -2.34 8.52
N TRP A 49 -3.11 -1.92 7.68
CA TRP A 49 -2.16 -0.87 8.05
C TRP A 49 -1.81 0.06 6.89
N GLY A 50 -1.25 1.20 7.26
CA GLY A 50 -0.83 2.23 6.31
C GLY A 50 -0.20 3.42 7.00
N SER A 51 -0.26 4.57 6.33
CA SER A 51 0.20 5.84 6.88
C SER A 51 -0.84 6.95 6.70
N ALA A 52 -0.88 7.89 7.64
CA ALA A 52 -1.75 9.07 7.64
C ALA A 52 -1.08 10.16 8.51
N PRO A 53 -1.55 11.43 8.48
CA PRO A 53 -1.06 12.44 9.41
C PRO A 53 -1.21 11.98 10.87
N ALA A 54 -0.22 12.27 11.72
CA ALA A 54 -0.25 11.91 13.13
C ALA A 54 -1.55 12.39 13.82
N GLY A 55 -2.13 11.52 14.65
CA GLY A 55 -3.41 11.76 15.31
C GLY A 55 -4.66 11.57 14.44
N THR A 56 -4.51 11.22 13.16
CA THR A 56 -5.66 10.94 12.29
C THR A 56 -6.38 9.68 12.71
N GLU A 57 -7.69 9.77 12.89
CA GLU A 57 -8.57 8.61 13.07
C GLU A 57 -8.87 7.95 11.72
N VAL A 58 -8.65 6.64 11.64
CA VAL A 58 -8.86 5.80 10.47
C VAL A 58 -9.87 4.71 10.81
N HIS A 59 -10.99 4.70 10.11
CA HIS A 59 -11.99 3.63 10.22
C HIS A 59 -11.76 2.60 9.12
N VAL A 60 -11.75 1.32 9.50
CA VAL A 60 -11.65 0.16 8.62
C VAL A 60 -12.91 -0.67 8.75
N GLU A 61 -13.57 -0.94 7.63
CA GLU A 61 -14.80 -1.70 7.56
C GLU A 61 -14.67 -2.83 6.53
N PHE A 62 -14.92 -4.06 6.97
CA PHE A 62 -14.89 -5.25 6.11
C PHE A 62 -15.71 -6.39 6.71
N ALA A 63 -16.50 -7.08 5.89
CA ALA A 63 -17.24 -8.29 6.29
C ALA A 63 -18.10 -8.12 7.58
N GLY A 64 -18.71 -6.95 7.77
CA GLY A 64 -19.51 -6.62 8.96
C GLY A 64 -18.71 -6.19 10.18
N GLN A 65 -17.38 -6.27 10.13
CA GLN A 65 -16.50 -5.71 11.16
C GLN A 65 -16.27 -4.22 10.94
N SER A 66 -16.14 -3.48 12.04
CA SER A 66 -15.70 -2.09 12.05
C SER A 66 -14.61 -1.91 13.12
N ARG A 67 -13.50 -1.29 12.72
CA ARG A 67 -12.34 -1.01 13.57
C ARG A 67 -11.90 0.42 13.37
N ILE A 68 -11.39 1.01 14.45
CA ILE A 68 -10.86 2.36 14.47
C ILE A 68 -9.40 2.26 14.90
N ALA A 69 -8.52 2.94 14.18
CA ALA A 69 -7.12 3.10 14.52
C ALA A 69 -6.77 4.58 14.49
N THR A 70 -5.79 4.98 15.30
CA THR A 70 -5.24 6.34 15.27
C THR A 70 -3.81 6.27 14.78
N ALA A 71 -3.45 7.15 13.84
CA ALA A 71 -2.08 7.27 13.38
C ALA A 71 -1.18 7.78 14.51
N ASP A 72 -0.06 7.09 14.75
CA ASP A 72 0.92 7.44 15.76
C ASP A 72 1.75 8.69 15.38
N ALA A 73 2.74 9.04 16.20
CA ALA A 73 3.61 10.19 15.95
C ALA A 73 4.43 10.08 14.65
N ASP A 74 4.68 8.85 14.18
CA ASP A 74 5.36 8.57 12.90
C ASP A 74 4.37 8.52 11.72
N GLY A 75 3.08 8.73 12.00
CA GLY A 75 2.00 8.66 11.02
C GLY A 75 1.58 7.24 10.64
N LYS A 76 2.02 6.21 11.36
CA LYS A 76 1.63 4.81 11.10
C LYS A 76 0.36 4.46 11.85
N TRP A 77 -0.50 3.66 11.24
CA TRP A 77 -1.71 3.15 11.87
C TRP A 77 -1.90 1.67 11.55
N ILE A 78 -2.51 0.95 12.49
CA ILE A 78 -2.85 -0.48 12.35
C ILE A 78 -4.22 -0.69 12.97
N ALA A 79 -5.15 -1.28 12.21
CA ALA A 79 -6.46 -1.72 12.67
C ALA A 79 -6.52 -3.25 12.64
N GLN A 80 -6.86 -3.87 13.77
CA GLN A 80 -6.88 -5.33 13.89
C GLN A 80 -8.30 -5.87 13.64
N LEU A 81 -8.49 -6.56 12.51
CA LEU A 81 -9.71 -7.30 12.22
C LEU A 81 -9.64 -8.69 12.87
N GLU A 82 -10.77 -9.15 13.41
CA GLU A 82 -10.92 -10.49 13.97
C GLU A 82 -10.79 -11.56 12.89
N ALA A 83 -10.39 -12.76 13.32
CA ALA A 83 -10.32 -13.93 12.46
C ALA A 83 -11.68 -14.23 11.79
N MET A 84 -11.63 -14.53 10.50
CA MET A 84 -12.81 -14.82 9.69
C MET A 84 -12.70 -16.20 9.03
N PRO A 85 -13.82 -16.92 8.84
CA PRO A 85 -13.84 -18.13 8.03
C PRO A 85 -13.61 -17.81 6.55
N ALA A 86 -13.22 -18.83 5.77
CA ALA A 86 -13.10 -18.71 4.32
C ALA A 86 -14.43 -18.27 3.69
N SER A 87 -14.37 -17.39 2.71
CA SER A 87 -15.52 -16.93 1.94
C SER A 87 -15.09 -16.49 0.55
N SER A 88 -15.68 -17.10 -0.48
CA SER A 88 -15.53 -16.68 -1.89
C SER A 88 -16.39 -15.48 -2.27
N GLU A 89 -17.24 -15.00 -1.35
CA GLU A 89 -18.04 -13.80 -1.56
C GLU A 89 -17.14 -12.55 -1.54
N GLY A 90 -17.09 -11.86 -2.68
CA GLY A 90 -16.35 -10.60 -2.82
C GLY A 90 -17.04 -9.45 -2.11
N ARG A 91 -16.36 -8.83 -1.15
CA ARG A 91 -16.88 -7.72 -0.33
C ARG A 91 -15.98 -6.49 -0.45
N PRO A 92 -16.51 -5.27 -0.25
CA PRO A 92 -15.67 -4.08 -0.23
C PRO A 92 -14.89 -3.98 1.08
N LEU A 93 -13.57 -3.75 1.00
CA LEU A 93 -12.75 -3.28 2.12
C LEU A 93 -12.71 -1.76 2.06
N GLN A 94 -13.29 -1.11 3.06
CA GLN A 94 -13.43 0.34 3.11
C GLN A 94 -12.54 0.91 4.21
N ILE A 95 -11.75 1.91 3.85
CA ILE A 95 -10.82 2.58 4.75
C ILE A 95 -11.06 4.07 4.60
N ARG A 96 -11.39 4.76 5.69
CA ARG A 96 -11.75 6.18 5.66
C ARG A 96 -11.12 6.96 6.80
N SER A 97 -10.70 8.17 6.51
CA SER A 97 -10.40 9.20 7.51
C SER A 97 -11.43 10.32 7.39
N SER A 98 -11.23 11.42 8.12
CA SER A 98 -12.05 12.62 7.98
C SER A 98 -11.94 13.29 6.60
N GLN A 99 -10.84 13.06 5.87
CA GLN A 99 -10.55 13.76 4.61
C GLN A 99 -10.54 12.82 3.40
N ASP A 100 -10.14 11.56 3.60
CA ASP A 100 -9.87 10.61 2.52
C ASP A 100 -10.73 9.35 2.65
N ARG A 101 -11.04 8.73 1.51
CA ARG A 101 -11.71 7.43 1.45
C ARG A 101 -11.06 6.55 0.40
N ILE A 102 -10.66 5.35 0.82
CA ILE A 102 -10.11 4.29 -0.01
C ILE A 102 -11.08 3.12 0.05
N THR A 103 -11.37 2.51 -1.10
CA THR A 103 -12.25 1.34 -1.17
C THR A 103 -11.68 0.34 -2.15
N PHE A 104 -11.37 -0.85 -1.65
CA PHE A 104 -10.96 -1.98 -2.46
C PHE A 104 -12.16 -2.88 -2.73
N LYS A 105 -12.35 -3.26 -4.00
CA LYS A 105 -13.49 -4.02 -4.48
C LYS A 105 -13.18 -5.51 -4.53
N ASN A 106 -14.22 -6.32 -4.39
CA ASN A 106 -14.14 -7.77 -4.53
C ASN A 106 -13.05 -8.41 -3.65
N VAL A 107 -12.89 -7.98 -2.40
CA VAL A 107 -11.93 -8.60 -1.47
C VAL A 107 -12.58 -9.84 -0.85
N VAL A 108 -11.86 -10.95 -0.82
CA VAL A 108 -12.34 -12.25 -0.31
C VAL A 108 -11.50 -12.72 0.88
N VAL A 109 -11.97 -13.74 1.60
CA VAL A 109 -11.24 -14.37 2.71
C VAL A 109 -10.89 -15.80 2.34
N GLY A 110 -9.63 -16.19 2.44
CA GLY A 110 -9.16 -17.50 2.03
C GLY A 110 -7.73 -17.78 2.46
N GLU A 111 -7.05 -18.63 1.70
CA GLU A 111 -5.63 -18.94 1.93
C GLU A 111 -4.73 -18.08 1.06
N VAL A 112 -3.65 -17.57 1.66
CA VAL A 112 -2.59 -16.85 0.94
C VAL A 112 -1.34 -17.72 0.90
N TRP A 113 -0.99 -18.16 -0.31
CA TRP A 113 0.22 -18.96 -0.55
C TRP A 113 1.32 -18.09 -1.16
N LEU A 114 2.49 -18.08 -0.53
CA LEU A 114 3.68 -17.52 -1.15
C LEU A 114 4.30 -18.57 -2.08
N ALA A 115 4.07 -18.42 -3.37
CA ALA A 115 4.81 -19.18 -4.37
C ALA A 115 6.21 -18.57 -4.52
N SER A 116 7.24 -19.29 -4.08
CA SER A 116 8.66 -18.96 -4.29
C SER A 116 9.40 -20.20 -4.82
N GLY A 117 10.39 -20.01 -5.71
CA GLY A 117 11.05 -21.13 -6.36
C GLY A 117 12.22 -20.72 -7.27
N GLN A 118 12.92 -21.73 -7.80
CA GLN A 118 14.07 -21.56 -8.70
C GLN A 118 13.67 -20.94 -10.06
N SER A 119 14.67 -20.50 -10.82
CA SER A 119 14.64 -19.57 -11.98
C SER A 119 13.56 -19.73 -13.05
N ASN A 120 12.83 -20.86 -13.10
CA ASN A 120 11.77 -21.09 -14.07
C ASN A 120 10.35 -20.81 -13.54
N MET A 121 10.19 -20.42 -12.27
CA MET A 121 8.86 -20.16 -11.70
C MET A 121 8.23 -18.84 -12.20
N GLN A 122 9.05 -17.93 -12.72
CA GLN A 122 8.60 -16.72 -13.43
C GLN A 122 8.19 -17.04 -14.89
N PHE A 123 8.47 -18.24 -15.40
CA PHE A 123 8.17 -18.58 -16.78
C PHE A 123 6.65 -18.65 -16.97
N PRO A 124 6.05 -17.77 -17.79
CA PRO A 124 4.60 -17.66 -17.85
C PRO A 124 4.00 -18.88 -18.55
N MET A 125 2.85 -19.36 -18.06
CA MET A 125 2.13 -20.48 -18.68
C MET A 125 1.80 -20.21 -20.16
N SER A 126 1.66 -18.94 -20.56
CA SER A 126 1.50 -18.52 -21.95
C SER A 126 2.72 -18.83 -22.84
N ALA A 127 3.93 -18.80 -22.29
CA ALA A 127 5.14 -19.22 -23.00
C ALA A 127 5.19 -20.75 -23.16
N CYS A 128 4.79 -21.51 -22.12
CA CYS A 128 4.65 -22.97 -22.21
C CYS A 128 3.61 -23.39 -23.27
N ALA A 129 2.48 -22.66 -23.34
CA ALA A 129 1.39 -22.92 -24.27
C ALA A 129 1.81 -22.88 -25.75
N ARG A 130 2.91 -22.19 -26.09
CA ARG A 130 3.44 -22.16 -27.47
C ARG A 130 3.92 -23.53 -27.94
N ARG A 131 4.38 -24.38 -27.01
CA ARG A 131 4.96 -25.70 -27.31
C ARG A 131 4.12 -26.86 -26.79
N ILE A 132 3.30 -26.64 -25.76
CA ILE A 132 2.50 -27.68 -25.10
C ILE A 132 1.01 -27.40 -25.35
N LYS A 133 0.41 -28.15 -26.28
CA LYS A 133 -1.00 -27.97 -26.71
C LYS A 133 -2.01 -28.10 -25.56
N THR A 134 -1.74 -28.98 -24.59
CA THR A 134 -2.60 -29.16 -23.41
C THR A 134 -2.67 -27.89 -22.56
N ILE A 135 -1.54 -27.20 -22.36
CA ILE A 135 -1.51 -25.93 -21.61
C ILE A 135 -2.25 -24.83 -22.36
N ALA A 136 -2.15 -24.79 -23.69
CA ALA A 136 -2.92 -23.86 -24.51
C ALA A 136 -4.43 -24.09 -24.42
N ALA A 137 -4.87 -25.35 -24.23
CA ALA A 137 -6.28 -25.67 -23.99
C ALA A 137 -6.71 -25.23 -22.58
N THR A 138 -5.93 -25.56 -21.54
CA THR A 138 -6.23 -25.17 -20.14
C THR A 138 -6.26 -23.66 -19.93
N LEU A 139 -5.40 -22.89 -20.61
CA LEU A 139 -5.45 -21.41 -20.53
C LEU A 139 -6.69 -20.80 -21.19
N ARG A 140 -7.39 -21.55 -22.05
CA ARG A 140 -8.66 -21.13 -22.65
C ARG A 140 -9.87 -21.54 -21.81
N GLU A 141 -9.68 -22.46 -20.86
CA GLU A 141 -10.67 -22.76 -19.84
C GLU A 141 -10.81 -21.54 -18.90
N GLN A 142 -12.01 -21.30 -18.38
CA GLN A 142 -12.31 -20.07 -17.63
C GLN A 142 -11.36 -19.90 -16.45
N PRO A 143 -10.89 -18.67 -16.16
CA PRO A 143 -10.08 -18.40 -14.99
C PRO A 143 -10.84 -18.82 -13.73
N ASN A 144 -10.24 -19.67 -12.90
CA ASN A 144 -10.86 -20.10 -11.65
C ASN A 144 -11.02 -18.87 -10.73
N PRO A 145 -12.25 -18.40 -10.44
CA PRO A 145 -12.46 -17.17 -9.68
C PRO A 145 -11.97 -17.28 -8.22
N ASN A 146 -11.70 -18.50 -7.75
CA ASN A 146 -11.17 -18.78 -6.42
C ASN A 146 -9.63 -18.73 -6.34
N ILE A 147 -8.92 -18.56 -7.46
CA ILE A 147 -7.45 -18.42 -7.49
C ILE A 147 -7.10 -17.03 -7.98
N ARG A 148 -6.34 -16.28 -7.19
CA ARG A 148 -5.95 -14.90 -7.49
C ARG A 148 -4.44 -14.75 -7.37
N PHE A 149 -3.83 -14.10 -8.37
CA PHE A 149 -2.39 -13.91 -8.42
C PHE A 149 -2.03 -12.47 -8.06
N LEU A 150 -1.15 -12.30 -7.08
CA LEU A 150 -0.45 -11.06 -6.81
C LEU A 150 1.00 -11.23 -7.28
N ARG A 151 1.41 -10.46 -8.30
CA ARG A 151 2.81 -10.43 -8.74
C ARG A 151 3.52 -9.32 -7.98
N ILE A 152 4.46 -9.70 -7.12
CA ILE A 152 5.39 -8.77 -6.49
C ILE A 152 6.54 -8.57 -7.47
N SER A 153 6.41 -7.58 -8.36
CA SER A 153 7.47 -7.20 -9.30
C SER A 153 8.10 -5.87 -8.89
N CYS A 154 9.41 -5.75 -9.11
CA CYS A 154 10.05 -4.45 -9.23
C CYS A 154 9.45 -3.76 -10.48
N PRO A 155 9.12 -2.46 -10.44
CA PRO A 155 8.55 -1.72 -11.58
C PRO A 155 9.31 -1.89 -12.90
N ASP A 156 10.60 -2.23 -12.83
CA ASP A 156 11.50 -2.36 -13.99
C ASP A 156 11.89 -3.80 -14.35
N SER A 157 11.17 -4.81 -13.86
CA SER A 157 11.41 -6.20 -14.28
C SER A 157 10.60 -6.56 -15.53
N PRO A 158 11.24 -7.01 -16.64
CA PRO A 158 10.57 -7.32 -17.90
C PRO A 158 9.50 -8.42 -17.82
#